data_AF-A0A965TCV5-F1
#
_entry.id   AF-A0A965TCV5-F1
#
_cell.length_a   1.000
_cell.length_b   1.000
_cell.length_c   1.000
_cell.angle_alpha   90.00
_cell.angle_beta   90.00
_cell.angle_gamma   90.00
#
_symmetry.space_group_name_H-M   'P 1'
#
loop_
_entity.id
_entity.type
_entity.pdbx_description
1 polymer ?
#
loop_
_entity_poly.entity_id
_entity_poly.type
_entity_poly.pdbx_seq_one_letter_code
_entity_poly.pdbx_strand_id
1 'polypeptide(L)'
;MKKLLILAIIIIALSASFVGCKGVDVIVNTSDLAWSDMPANTNAGLKYFGYYHFGSRIGEVAAMGNSNISKTDARNIDEIAELIEHGFQVFIMIRHIFFKDGKTPSDVVERWEKAKEDIAPYLDNILGFYVDEPMWTGKTESAFHYACQTVRADYPGKKMMAVMALFPAFANTAAAARYFQYCTDLGYDLYLNWDSGVQNMVNRLEDEIAIYNQKIWLIPKGFYRSYDVATYVEDDTIAVGEDVLRWIK
;
A
#
# COMPACT_ATOMS: atom_id res chain seq x y z
N MET A 1 -1.26 -56.88 23.07
CA MET A 1 -1.89 -56.83 21.72
C MET A 1 -2.83 -55.64 21.50
N LYS A 2 -3.82 -55.35 22.37
CA LYS A 2 -4.77 -54.24 22.16
C LYS A 2 -4.15 -52.84 21.99
N LYS A 3 -3.04 -52.53 22.69
CA LYS A 3 -2.36 -51.22 22.59
C LYS A 3 -1.58 -51.01 21.28
N LEU A 4 -1.05 -52.08 20.67
CA LEU A 4 -0.36 -51.99 19.37
C LEU A 4 -1.35 -51.80 18.21
N LEU A 5 -2.55 -52.39 18.32
CA LEU A 5 -3.59 -52.27 17.30
C LEU A 5 -4.15 -50.84 17.23
N ILE A 6 -4.32 -50.18 18.38
CA ILE A 6 -4.80 -48.78 18.44
C ILE A 6 -3.77 -47.81 17.85
N LEU A 7 -2.48 -48.02 18.12
CA LEU A 7 -1.42 -47.17 17.57
C LEU A 7 -1.30 -47.31 16.04
N ALA A 8 -1.46 -48.54 15.51
CA ALA A 8 -1.47 -48.78 14.07
C ALA A 8 -2.67 -48.11 13.36
N ILE A 9 -3.85 -48.11 13.98
CA ILE A 9 -5.05 -47.46 13.42
C ILE A 9 -4.87 -45.93 13.40
N ILE A 10 -4.25 -45.33 14.43
CA ILE A 10 -4.00 -43.89 14.48
C ILE A 10 -2.96 -43.46 13.42
N ILE A 11 -1.92 -44.27 13.19
CA ILE A 11 -0.90 -43.98 12.16
C ILE A 11 -1.49 -44.12 10.74
N ILE A 12 -2.39 -45.09 10.51
CA ILE A 12 -3.09 -45.25 9.22
C ILE A 12 -4.10 -44.10 9.00
N ALA A 13 -4.80 -43.64 10.04
CA ALA A 13 -5.69 -42.49 9.96
C ALA A 13 -4.93 -41.17 9.69
N LEU A 14 -3.76 -40.99 10.30
CA LEU A 14 -2.91 -39.81 10.06
C LEU A 14 -2.26 -39.84 8.67
N SER A 15 -1.87 -41.02 8.15
CA SER A 15 -1.29 -41.13 6.81
C SER A 15 -2.33 -41.05 5.68
N ALA A 16 -3.60 -41.40 5.94
CA ALA A 16 -4.71 -41.15 5.02
C ALA A 16 -5.13 -39.66 4.95
N SER A 17 -4.66 -38.83 5.88
CA SER A 17 -4.94 -37.38 5.90
C SER A 17 -3.99 -36.56 5.02
N PHE A 18 -2.93 -37.19 4.47
CA PHE A 18 -1.88 -36.52 3.66
C PHE A 18 -1.94 -36.84 2.16
N VAL A 19 -2.94 -37.59 1.69
CA VAL A 19 -3.11 -37.92 0.26
C VAL A 19 -4.47 -37.42 -0.20
N GLY A 20 -4.59 -36.10 -0.38
CA GLY A 20 -5.89 -35.52 -0.73
C GLY A 20 -5.96 -34.03 -1.02
N CYS A 21 -4.84 -33.34 -1.26
CA CYS A 21 -4.86 -32.02 -1.89
C CYS A 21 -4.09 -32.09 -3.21
N LYS A 22 -4.66 -32.77 -4.20
CA LYS A 22 -4.37 -32.38 -5.58
C LYS A 22 -5.06 -31.03 -5.75
N GLY A 23 -4.25 -29.97 -5.86
CA GLY A 23 -4.75 -28.67 -6.27
C GLY A 23 -5.60 -28.88 -7.52
N VAL A 24 -6.89 -28.60 -7.39
CA VAL A 24 -7.71 -28.36 -8.57
C VAL A 24 -7.20 -27.02 -9.05
N ASP A 25 -6.45 -27.01 -10.15
CA ASP A 25 -6.25 -25.78 -10.91
C ASP A 25 -7.64 -25.39 -11.42
N VAL A 26 -8.38 -24.65 -10.59
CA VAL A 26 -9.58 -23.97 -11.03
C VAL A 26 -9.08 -22.87 -11.95
N ILE A 27 -9.05 -23.17 -13.26
CA ILE A 27 -8.92 -22.15 -14.28
C ILE A 27 -10.25 -21.39 -14.25
N VAL A 28 -10.37 -20.43 -13.33
CA VAL A 28 -11.44 -19.45 -13.37
C VAL A 28 -11.21 -18.61 -14.61
N ASN A 29 -12.17 -18.68 -15.53
CA ASN A 29 -12.16 -17.91 -16.76
C ASN A 29 -12.21 -16.42 -16.38
N THR A 30 -11.11 -15.70 -16.61
CA THR A 30 -10.94 -14.31 -16.13
C THR A 30 -11.87 -13.31 -16.81
N SER A 31 -12.64 -13.74 -17.83
CA SER A 31 -13.69 -12.96 -18.45
C SER A 31 -14.85 -12.64 -17.50
N ASP A 32 -15.06 -13.48 -16.48
CA ASP A 32 -16.27 -13.41 -15.64
C ASP A 32 -16.05 -12.59 -14.36
N LEU A 33 -14.80 -12.19 -14.08
CA LEU A 33 -14.39 -11.37 -12.93
C LEU A 33 -13.88 -9.98 -13.33
N ALA A 34 -13.66 -9.73 -14.61
CA ALA A 34 -13.41 -8.40 -15.12
C ALA A 34 -14.75 -7.67 -15.18
N TRP A 35 -14.85 -6.49 -14.56
CA TRP A 35 -15.92 -5.56 -14.89
C TRP A 35 -15.83 -5.31 -16.40
N SER A 36 -16.89 -5.64 -17.14
CA SER A 36 -16.96 -5.32 -18.56
C SER A 36 -16.85 -3.80 -18.78
N ASP A 37 -17.36 -3.02 -17.82
CA ASP A 37 -17.19 -1.57 -17.70
C ASP A 37 -17.06 -1.19 -16.21
N MET A 38 -15.98 -0.50 -15.81
CA MET A 38 -15.87 0.01 -14.44
C MET A 38 -16.75 1.27 -14.28
N PRO A 39 -17.59 1.37 -13.24
CA PRO A 39 -18.49 2.52 -13.11
C PRO A 39 -17.71 3.82 -12.92
N ALA A 40 -18.18 4.89 -13.55
CA ALA A 40 -17.58 6.22 -13.43
C ALA A 40 -17.64 6.72 -11.98
N ASN A 41 -16.52 7.23 -11.47
CA ASN A 41 -16.45 7.88 -10.16
C ASN A 41 -17.29 9.16 -10.16
N THR A 42 -18.49 9.12 -9.56
CA THR A 42 -19.36 10.29 -9.36
C THR A 42 -19.15 10.94 -8.00
N ASN A 43 -18.33 10.36 -7.12
CA ASN A 43 -18.09 10.87 -5.78
C ASN A 43 -17.22 12.13 -5.83
N ALA A 44 -17.85 13.28 -5.65
CA ALA A 44 -17.15 14.57 -5.61
C ALA A 44 -16.12 14.69 -4.46
N GLY A 45 -16.21 13.83 -3.44
CA GLY A 45 -15.24 13.72 -2.35
C GLY A 45 -14.02 12.86 -2.68
N LEU A 46 -14.10 11.95 -3.65
CA LEU A 46 -13.00 11.07 -4.05
C LEU A 46 -12.08 11.77 -5.04
N LYS A 47 -11.07 12.47 -4.51
CA LYS A 47 -10.11 13.25 -5.32
C LYS A 47 -9.03 12.41 -5.99
N TYR A 48 -8.66 11.28 -5.37
CA TYR A 48 -7.56 10.44 -5.84
C TYR A 48 -7.99 8.98 -5.86
N PHE A 49 -7.68 8.29 -6.95
CA PHE A 49 -7.86 6.85 -7.11
C PHE A 49 -6.68 6.28 -7.89
N GLY A 50 -6.15 5.17 -7.39
CA GLY A 50 -4.94 4.53 -7.91
C GLY A 50 -4.97 3.03 -7.73
N TYR A 51 -4.42 2.31 -8.69
CA TYR A 51 -4.08 0.91 -8.54
C TYR A 51 -2.67 0.77 -7.97
N TYR A 52 -2.41 -0.34 -7.28
CA TYR A 52 -1.07 -0.64 -6.76
C TYR A 52 -0.56 -1.95 -7.35
N HIS A 53 0.76 -2.07 -7.47
CA HIS A 53 1.45 -3.29 -7.92
C HIS A 53 1.06 -3.82 -9.32
N PHE A 54 0.64 -2.94 -10.23
CA PHE A 54 0.33 -3.32 -11.61
C PHE A 54 1.58 -3.45 -12.52
N GLY A 55 2.75 -3.07 -12.02
CA GLY A 55 4.04 -3.27 -12.71
C GLY A 55 4.07 -2.63 -14.09
N SER A 56 4.52 -3.37 -15.10
CA SER A 56 4.65 -2.90 -16.49
C SER A 56 3.33 -2.68 -17.23
N ARG A 57 2.18 -2.71 -16.54
CA ARG A 57 0.84 -2.57 -17.13
C ARG A 57 0.29 -1.15 -17.03
N ILE A 58 1.16 -0.14 -17.05
CA ILE A 58 0.76 1.28 -16.93
C ILE A 58 -0.27 1.65 -17.98
N GLY A 59 -0.01 1.34 -19.26
CA GLY A 59 -0.94 1.63 -20.35
C GLY A 59 -2.30 0.93 -20.22
N GLU A 60 -2.34 -0.32 -19.71
CA GLU A 60 -3.60 -1.02 -19.44
C GLU A 60 -4.42 -0.32 -18.35
N VAL A 61 -3.77 0.08 -17.25
CA VAL A 61 -4.43 0.81 -16.16
C VAL A 61 -4.88 2.19 -16.62
N ALA A 62 -4.06 2.90 -17.41
CA ALA A 62 -4.40 4.19 -17.99
C ALA A 62 -5.65 4.09 -18.88
N ALA A 63 -5.74 3.04 -19.70
CA ALA A 63 -6.85 2.81 -20.61
C ALA A 63 -8.19 2.56 -19.89
N MET A 64 -8.18 2.17 -18.61
CA MET A 64 -9.40 2.05 -17.79
C MET A 64 -10.03 3.43 -17.47
N GLY A 65 -9.26 4.52 -17.58
CA GLY A 65 -9.79 5.89 -17.48
C GLY A 65 -10.33 6.29 -16.10
N ASN A 66 -10.04 5.52 -15.05
CA ASN A 66 -10.60 5.68 -13.71
C ASN A 66 -9.55 5.92 -12.62
N SER A 67 -8.27 5.97 -12.99
CA SER A 67 -7.13 6.20 -12.09
C SER A 67 -6.45 7.53 -12.43
N ASN A 68 -6.07 8.28 -11.40
CA ASN A 68 -5.43 9.59 -11.56
C ASN A 68 -4.17 9.76 -10.68
N ILE A 69 -3.84 8.75 -9.87
CA ILE A 69 -2.64 8.76 -9.04
C ILE A 69 -1.90 7.41 -9.11
N SER A 70 -0.58 7.47 -9.04
CA SER A 70 0.28 6.29 -8.87
C SER A 70 1.43 6.59 -7.91
N LYS A 71 2.17 5.55 -7.53
CA LYS A 71 3.38 5.65 -6.73
C LYS A 71 4.49 4.79 -7.34
N THR A 72 5.72 5.31 -7.38
CA THR A 72 6.90 4.57 -7.86
C THR A 72 8.17 5.02 -7.13
N ASP A 73 9.25 4.26 -7.27
CA ASP A 73 10.55 4.59 -6.68
C ASP A 73 11.25 5.72 -7.44
N ALA A 74 11.94 6.60 -6.71
CA ALA A 74 12.70 7.70 -7.29
C ALA A 74 13.78 7.26 -8.30
N ARG A 75 14.19 5.99 -8.29
CA ARG A 75 15.18 5.44 -9.24
C ARG A 75 14.56 4.93 -10.54
N ASN A 76 13.23 4.79 -10.61
CA ASN A 76 12.53 4.25 -11.78
C ASN A 76 12.12 5.39 -12.72
N ILE A 77 13.11 6.09 -13.29
CA ILE A 77 12.85 7.30 -14.10
C ILE A 77 11.97 7.01 -15.32
N ASP A 78 12.19 5.88 -15.99
CA ASP A 78 11.38 5.48 -17.15
C ASP A 78 9.91 5.24 -16.75
N GLU A 79 9.68 4.65 -15.57
CA GLU A 79 8.33 4.42 -15.04
C GLU A 79 7.64 5.74 -14.66
N ILE A 80 8.39 6.69 -14.07
CA ILE A 80 7.90 8.03 -13.78
C ILE A 80 7.46 8.73 -15.08
N ALA A 81 8.29 8.66 -16.12
CA ALA A 81 7.99 9.27 -17.41
C ALA A 81 6.73 8.66 -18.04
N GLU A 82 6.62 7.33 -18.06
CA GLU A 82 5.48 6.61 -18.62
C GLU A 82 4.17 6.90 -17.85
N LEU A 83 4.22 6.91 -16.52
CA LEU A 83 3.07 7.29 -15.69
C LEU A 83 2.59 8.72 -16.01
N ILE A 84 3.52 9.65 -16.21
CA ILE A 84 3.19 11.05 -16.52
C ILE A 84 2.65 11.21 -17.94
N GLU A 85 3.22 10.50 -18.91
CA GLU A 85 2.71 10.46 -20.29
C GLU A 85 1.24 9.98 -20.33
N HIS A 86 0.89 9.05 -19.44
CA HIS A 86 -0.47 8.56 -19.26
C HIS A 86 -1.34 9.41 -18.33
N GLY A 87 -0.89 10.60 -17.91
CA GLY A 87 -1.70 11.58 -17.19
C GLY A 87 -1.85 11.35 -15.69
N PHE A 88 -1.05 10.48 -15.08
CA PHE A 88 -1.07 10.26 -13.64
C PHE A 88 -0.36 11.40 -12.89
N GLN A 89 -0.88 11.73 -11.71
CA GLN A 89 -0.06 12.36 -10.67
C GLN A 89 0.74 11.29 -9.91
N VAL A 90 1.97 11.60 -9.50
CA VAL A 90 2.88 10.58 -8.96
C VAL A 90 3.36 10.92 -7.55
N PHE A 91 3.32 9.93 -6.65
CA PHE A 91 4.09 9.93 -5.41
C PHE A 91 5.44 9.23 -5.61
N ILE A 92 6.53 9.89 -5.21
CA ILE A 92 7.88 9.36 -5.35
C ILE A 92 8.34 8.70 -4.05
N MET A 93 8.66 7.41 -4.09
CA MET A 93 9.23 6.68 -2.96
C MET A 93 10.70 7.07 -2.80
N ILE A 94 11.06 7.51 -1.59
CA ILE A 94 12.43 7.97 -1.29
C ILE A 94 13.22 6.97 -0.44
N ARG A 95 12.68 5.76 -0.23
CA ARG A 95 13.25 4.75 0.67
C ARG A 95 14.72 4.44 0.34
N HIS A 96 15.04 4.23 -0.93
CA HIS A 96 16.38 3.79 -1.34
C HIS A 96 17.42 4.92 -1.37
N ILE A 97 16.96 6.18 -1.30
CA ILE A 97 17.82 7.36 -1.20
C ILE A 97 18.26 7.54 0.26
N PHE A 98 17.29 7.61 1.17
CA PHE A 98 17.54 8.03 2.55
C PHE A 98 17.83 6.91 3.53
N PHE A 99 17.66 5.64 3.16
CA PHE A 99 17.78 4.53 4.09
C PHE A 99 18.64 3.40 3.57
N LYS A 100 19.59 2.97 4.42
CA LYS A 100 20.33 1.71 4.32
C LYS A 100 20.34 1.08 5.71
N ASP A 101 19.83 -0.14 5.83
CA ASP A 101 19.70 -0.86 7.10
C ASP A 101 18.98 -0.04 8.19
N GLY A 102 17.91 0.66 7.78
CA GLY A 102 17.09 1.51 8.64
C GLY A 102 17.72 2.84 9.04
N LYS A 103 18.93 3.16 8.59
CA LYS A 103 19.68 4.38 8.96
C LYS A 103 19.96 5.26 7.75
N THR A 104 20.24 6.54 8.00
CA THR A 104 20.74 7.46 6.99
C THR A 104 22.12 7.01 6.51
N PRO A 105 22.31 6.70 5.22
CA PRO A 105 23.62 6.32 4.71
C PRO A 105 24.55 7.53 4.59
N SER A 106 25.86 7.32 4.59
CA SER A 106 26.86 8.41 4.55
C SER A 106 26.86 9.18 3.22
N ASP A 107 26.41 8.54 2.14
CA ASP A 107 26.30 9.08 0.78
C ASP A 107 24.90 9.66 0.49
N VAL A 108 24.06 9.88 1.51
CA VAL A 108 22.67 10.34 1.32
C VAL A 108 22.58 11.65 0.54
N VAL A 109 23.53 12.57 0.73
CA VAL A 109 23.55 13.87 0.05
C VAL A 109 23.73 13.68 -1.45
N GLU A 110 24.71 12.88 -1.87
CA GLU A 110 24.96 12.57 -3.28
C GLU A 110 23.76 11.88 -3.93
N ARG A 111 23.18 10.88 -3.24
CA ARG A 111 21.99 10.19 -3.73
C ARG A 111 20.80 11.13 -3.90
N TRP A 112 20.61 12.05 -2.96
CA TRP A 112 19.49 12.98 -3.01
C TRP A 112 19.68 14.03 -4.09
N GLU A 113 20.87 14.63 -4.23
CA GLU A 113 21.14 15.56 -5.33
C GLU A 113 20.92 14.91 -6.70
N LYS A 114 21.41 13.67 -6.90
CA LYS A 114 21.16 12.94 -8.14
C LYS A 114 19.68 12.69 -8.39
N ALA A 115 18.94 12.27 -7.36
CA ALA A 115 17.50 12.05 -7.48
C ALA A 115 16.75 13.35 -7.83
N LYS A 116 17.15 14.49 -7.25
CA LYS A 116 16.57 15.80 -7.59
C LYS A 116 16.80 16.18 -9.04
N GLU A 117 18.00 15.98 -9.55
CA GLU A 117 18.32 16.20 -10.98
C GLU A 117 17.44 15.33 -11.87
N ASP A 118 17.29 14.05 -11.54
CA ASP A 118 16.54 13.09 -12.34
C ASP A 118 15.04 13.37 -12.37
N ILE A 119 14.45 13.79 -11.24
CA ILE A 119 13.02 14.09 -11.17
C ILE A 119 12.67 15.51 -11.58
N ALA A 120 13.66 16.40 -11.77
CA ALA A 120 13.43 17.81 -12.09
C ALA A 120 12.48 18.03 -13.29
N PRO A 121 12.59 17.27 -14.40
CA PRO A 121 11.68 17.43 -15.55
C PRO A 121 10.21 17.10 -15.25
N TYR A 122 9.94 16.38 -14.16
CA TYR A 122 8.64 15.80 -13.83
C TYR A 122 7.96 16.48 -12.63
N LEU A 123 8.59 17.51 -12.05
CA LEU A 123 8.17 18.08 -10.78
C LEU A 123 6.72 18.57 -10.75
N ASP A 124 6.17 19.07 -11.85
CA ASP A 124 4.80 19.57 -11.90
C ASP A 124 3.76 18.44 -11.73
N ASN A 125 4.09 17.22 -12.16
CA ASN A 125 3.23 16.04 -12.05
C ASN A 125 3.49 15.23 -10.77
N ILE A 126 4.58 15.52 -10.06
CA ILE A 126 4.87 14.92 -8.75
C ILE A 126 3.98 15.58 -7.69
N LEU A 127 3.08 14.80 -7.09
CA LEU A 127 2.21 15.24 -6.01
C LEU A 127 2.98 15.35 -4.68
N GLY A 128 3.96 14.47 -4.50
CA GLY A 128 4.87 14.52 -3.37
C GLY A 128 5.73 13.28 -3.25
N PHE A 129 6.25 13.09 -2.05
CA PHE A 129 7.19 12.02 -1.71
C PHE A 129 6.60 11.14 -0.63
N TYR A 130 7.01 9.88 -0.59
CA TYR A 130 6.56 8.97 0.46
C TYR A 130 7.61 7.95 0.91
N VAL A 131 7.38 7.40 2.10
CA VAL A 131 8.09 6.22 2.60
C VAL A 131 7.09 5.17 3.03
N ASP A 132 7.27 3.96 2.52
CA ASP A 132 6.45 2.81 2.83
C ASP A 132 6.87 2.17 4.17
N GLU A 133 5.89 2.01 5.05
CA GLU A 133 5.92 1.35 6.35
C GLU A 133 7.20 1.61 7.17
N PRO A 134 7.61 2.87 7.39
CA PRO A 134 8.95 3.18 7.91
C PRO A 134 9.21 2.61 9.30
N MET A 135 8.24 2.70 10.20
CA MET A 135 8.35 2.16 11.56
C MET A 135 8.41 0.62 11.58
N TRP A 136 7.53 -0.03 10.80
CA TRP A 136 7.46 -1.51 10.71
C TRP A 136 8.74 -2.10 10.11
N THR A 137 9.29 -1.44 9.08
CA THR A 137 10.52 -1.87 8.41
C THR A 137 11.81 -1.41 9.11
N GLY A 138 11.70 -0.94 10.37
CA GLY A 138 12.84 -0.69 11.25
C GLY A 138 13.66 0.56 10.92
N LYS A 139 13.09 1.53 10.20
CA LYS A 139 13.77 2.81 9.96
C LYS A 139 13.85 3.58 11.28
N THR A 140 15.03 4.07 11.67
CA THR A 140 15.18 4.79 12.92
C THR A 140 14.44 6.12 12.86
N GLU A 141 13.91 6.58 14.00
CA GLU A 141 13.21 7.86 14.10
C GLU A 141 14.08 9.01 13.58
N SER A 142 15.36 9.04 13.97
CA SER A 142 16.32 10.05 13.51
C SER A 142 16.53 10.05 11.99
N ALA A 143 16.64 8.88 11.37
CA ALA A 143 16.83 8.78 9.92
C ALA A 143 15.55 9.18 9.17
N PHE A 144 14.40 8.80 9.70
CA PHE A 144 13.11 9.15 9.12
C PHE A 144 12.80 10.64 9.22
N HIS A 145 13.08 11.25 10.37
CA HIS A 145 12.99 12.69 10.57
C HIS A 145 13.92 13.44 9.61
N TYR A 146 15.18 13.02 9.51
CA TYR A 146 16.12 13.59 8.54
C TYR A 146 15.56 13.57 7.12
N ALA A 147 15.08 12.41 6.64
CA ALA A 147 14.50 12.30 5.30
C ALA A 147 13.31 13.26 5.08
N CYS A 148 12.36 13.29 6.02
CA CYS A 148 11.18 14.16 5.91
C CYS A 148 11.55 15.65 5.92
N GLN A 149 12.46 16.05 6.81
CA GLN A 149 12.90 17.43 6.93
C GLN A 149 13.67 17.88 5.68
N THR A 150 14.57 17.05 5.15
CA THR A 150 15.31 17.33 3.92
C THR A 150 14.36 17.53 2.74
N VAL A 151 13.42 16.61 2.52
CA VAL A 151 12.44 16.74 1.43
C VAL A 151 11.58 17.99 1.58
N ARG A 152 11.13 18.30 2.80
CA ARG A 152 10.31 19.49 3.05
C ARG A 152 11.06 20.80 2.91
N ALA A 153 12.37 20.81 3.14
CA ALA A 153 13.20 21.98 2.92
C ALA A 153 13.35 22.26 1.42
N ASP A 154 13.60 21.23 0.61
CA ASP A 154 13.81 21.37 -0.84
C ASP A 154 12.49 21.55 -1.61
N TYR A 155 11.40 20.92 -1.14
CA TYR A 155 10.10 20.90 -1.81
C TYR A 155 8.94 21.26 -0.85
N PRO A 156 8.91 22.49 -0.29
CA PRO A 156 7.94 22.88 0.74
C PRO A 156 6.48 22.86 0.28
N GLY A 157 6.23 22.96 -1.02
CA GLY A 157 4.88 22.88 -1.62
C GLY A 157 4.42 21.47 -1.96
N LYS A 158 5.27 20.45 -1.79
CA LYS A 158 4.97 19.05 -2.11
C LYS A 158 4.58 18.29 -0.85
N LYS A 159 3.82 17.21 -1.01
CA LYS A 159 3.46 16.32 0.09
C LYS A 159 4.66 15.51 0.56
N MET A 160 4.70 15.21 1.86
CA MET A 160 5.59 14.21 2.46
C MET A 160 4.73 13.22 3.24
N MET A 161 4.61 12.00 2.73
CA MET A 161 3.74 10.97 3.27
C MET A 161 4.50 9.81 3.91
N ALA A 162 4.03 9.34 5.05
CA ALA A 162 4.34 7.98 5.50
C ALA A 162 3.14 7.08 5.20
N VAL A 163 3.35 5.95 4.53
CA VAL A 163 2.34 4.88 4.47
C VAL A 163 2.60 3.93 5.63
N MET A 164 1.58 3.62 6.41
CA MET A 164 1.71 2.95 7.69
C MET A 164 0.99 1.60 7.69
N ALA A 165 1.69 0.58 8.20
CA ALA A 165 1.04 -0.61 8.74
C ALA A 165 0.21 -0.21 9.97
N LEU A 166 -1.06 -0.56 9.98
CA LEU A 166 -2.01 -0.09 11.00
C LEU A 166 -1.70 -0.64 12.41
N PHE A 167 -1.36 -1.92 12.52
CA PHE A 167 -1.15 -2.58 13.82
C PHE A 167 0.03 -2.00 14.62
N PRO A 168 1.24 -1.82 14.05
CA PRO A 168 2.37 -1.22 14.77
C PRO A 168 2.09 0.18 15.28
N ALA A 169 1.34 0.97 14.51
CA ALA A 169 1.01 2.35 14.86
C ALA A 169 0.13 2.44 16.13
N PHE A 170 -0.86 1.54 16.24
CA PHE A 170 -1.75 1.48 17.39
C PHE A 170 -1.14 0.81 18.62
N ALA A 171 -0.04 0.06 18.48
CA ALA A 171 0.65 -0.54 19.62
C ALA A 171 1.25 0.53 20.57
N ASN A 172 1.65 1.68 20.03
CA ASN A 172 2.11 2.82 20.82
C ASN A 172 1.85 4.14 20.07
N THR A 173 0.66 4.71 20.24
CA THR A 173 0.21 5.87 19.47
C THR A 173 1.02 7.14 19.75
N ALA A 174 1.45 7.36 20.99
CA ALA A 174 2.33 8.50 21.32
C ALA A 174 3.70 8.41 20.63
N ALA A 175 4.29 7.21 20.55
CA ALA A 175 5.53 7.00 19.82
C ALA A 175 5.32 7.16 18.30
N ALA A 176 4.21 6.66 17.76
CA ALA A 176 3.83 6.85 16.36
C ALA A 176 3.67 8.33 16.02
N ALA A 177 2.89 9.09 16.79
CA ALA A 177 2.70 10.53 16.59
C ALA A 177 4.03 11.28 16.48
N ARG A 178 4.94 11.06 17.44
CA ARG A 178 6.28 11.68 17.44
C ARG A 178 7.11 11.25 16.23
N TYR A 179 7.07 9.97 15.88
CA TYR A 179 7.80 9.45 14.73
C TYR A 179 7.36 10.13 13.42
N PHE A 180 6.06 10.41 13.26
CA PHE A 180 5.49 10.96 12.04
C PHE A 180 5.33 12.48 12.00
N GLN A 181 5.80 13.22 13.02
CA GLN A 181 5.55 14.66 13.19
C GLN A 181 5.96 15.55 12.00
N TYR A 182 6.92 15.11 11.18
CA TYR A 182 7.39 15.86 10.01
C TYR A 182 6.67 15.51 8.71
N CYS A 183 5.74 14.56 8.70
CA CYS A 183 4.90 14.29 7.53
C CYS A 183 3.85 15.39 7.35
N THR A 184 3.43 15.65 6.11
CA THR A 184 2.24 16.46 5.80
C THR A 184 1.00 15.58 5.67
N ASP A 185 1.19 14.32 5.30
CA ASP A 185 0.15 13.35 5.03
C ASP A 185 0.52 12.00 5.66
N LEU A 186 -0.47 11.22 6.10
CA LEU A 186 -0.31 9.87 6.63
C LEU A 186 -1.24 8.93 5.86
N GLY A 187 -0.65 7.96 5.18
CA GLY A 187 -1.34 6.86 4.52
C GLY A 187 -1.49 5.67 5.43
N TYR A 188 -2.62 4.99 5.37
CA TYR A 188 -2.92 3.81 6.18
C TYR A 188 -3.30 2.65 5.29
N ASP A 189 -2.48 1.62 5.30
CA ASP A 189 -2.80 0.35 4.66
C ASP A 189 -3.93 -0.34 5.44
N LEU A 190 -5.12 -0.27 4.88
CA LEU A 190 -6.35 -0.73 5.51
C LEU A 190 -6.79 -2.06 4.91
N TYR A 191 -6.32 -3.16 5.50
CA TYR A 191 -6.71 -4.52 5.13
C TYR A 191 -7.99 -4.98 5.84
N LEU A 192 -9.02 -4.13 5.90
CA LEU A 192 -10.29 -4.40 6.60
C LEU A 192 -11.49 -4.09 5.70
N ASN A 193 -12.62 -4.74 5.97
CA ASN A 193 -13.91 -4.35 5.40
C ASN A 193 -14.30 -2.95 5.88
N TRP A 194 -15.01 -2.19 5.03
CA TRP A 194 -15.41 -0.83 5.36
C TRP A 194 -16.71 -0.80 6.17
N ASP A 195 -16.57 -0.78 7.50
CA ASP A 195 -17.69 -0.73 8.43
C ASP A 195 -17.54 0.39 9.49
N SER A 196 -18.40 0.40 10.52
CA SER A 196 -18.33 1.36 11.62
C SER A 196 -17.02 1.27 12.41
N GLY A 197 -16.32 0.14 12.36
CA GLY A 197 -14.98 -0.05 12.92
C GLY A 197 -13.93 0.82 12.21
N VAL A 198 -14.06 1.01 10.89
CA VAL A 198 -13.17 1.89 10.12
C VAL A 198 -13.36 3.35 10.53
N GLN A 199 -14.59 3.83 10.70
CA GLN A 199 -14.81 5.21 11.13
C GLN A 199 -14.21 5.48 12.52
N ASN A 200 -14.42 4.57 13.47
CA ASN A 200 -13.82 4.69 14.81
C ASN A 200 -12.30 4.69 14.74
N MET A 201 -11.72 3.86 13.87
CA MET A 201 -10.29 3.81 13.66
C MET A 201 -9.77 5.12 13.05
N VAL A 202 -10.43 5.70 12.04
CA VAL A 202 -10.07 7.01 11.47
C VAL A 202 -10.06 8.09 12.54
N ASN A 203 -11.11 8.17 13.36
CA ASN A 203 -11.16 9.15 14.45
C ASN A 203 -9.98 8.98 15.41
N ARG A 204 -9.62 7.74 15.77
CA ARG A 204 -8.44 7.48 16.61
C ARG A 204 -7.13 7.85 15.93
N LEU A 205 -7.01 7.66 14.61
CA LEU A 205 -5.85 8.11 13.86
C LEU A 205 -5.71 9.64 13.92
N GLU A 206 -6.82 10.37 13.77
CA GLU A 206 -6.88 11.82 13.89
C GLU A 206 -6.48 12.29 15.30
N ASP A 207 -7.06 11.68 16.33
CA ASP A 207 -6.90 12.11 17.73
C ASP A 207 -5.56 11.71 18.36
N GLU A 208 -5.00 10.56 17.97
CA GLU A 208 -3.85 9.97 18.67
C GLU A 208 -2.53 10.01 17.87
N ILE A 209 -2.58 10.10 16.53
CA ILE A 209 -1.39 9.97 15.68
C ILE A 209 -1.19 11.16 14.74
N ALA A 210 -2.23 11.58 14.01
CA ALA A 210 -2.20 12.68 13.05
C ALA A 210 -2.32 14.07 13.73
N ILE A 211 -1.77 14.20 14.94
CA ILE A 211 -1.93 15.35 15.83
C ILE A 211 -1.10 16.57 15.43
N TYR A 212 -0.26 16.44 14.40
CA TYR A 212 0.55 17.55 13.85
C TYR A 212 -0.11 18.14 12.60
N ASN A 213 -1.44 18.09 12.52
CA ASN A 213 -2.25 18.60 11.40
C ASN A 213 -1.95 17.87 10.07
N GLN A 214 -1.60 16.59 10.15
CA GLN A 214 -1.41 15.78 8.95
C GLN A 214 -2.76 15.44 8.30
N LYS A 215 -2.76 15.28 6.97
CA LYS A 215 -3.92 14.75 6.24
C LYS A 215 -3.90 13.23 6.23
N ILE A 216 -5.06 12.61 6.41
CA ILE A 216 -5.20 11.16 6.40
C ILE A 216 -5.55 10.66 4.99
N TRP A 217 -4.85 9.62 4.56
CA TRP A 217 -5.11 8.86 3.34
C TRP A 217 -5.41 7.43 3.73
N LEU A 218 -6.51 6.89 3.24
CA LEU A 218 -6.88 5.50 3.47
C LEU A 218 -6.55 4.73 2.20
N ILE A 219 -5.71 3.71 2.35
CA ILE A 219 -5.27 2.83 1.28
C ILE A 219 -5.95 1.48 1.55
N PRO A 220 -7.23 1.33 1.19
CA PRO A 220 -7.93 0.09 1.41
C PRO A 220 -7.27 -1.04 0.61
N LYS A 221 -7.27 -2.24 1.16
CA LYS A 221 -7.06 -3.45 0.38
C LYS A 221 -8.18 -3.52 -0.64
N GLY A 222 -7.84 -3.34 -1.91
CA GLY A 222 -8.74 -3.59 -3.02
C GLY A 222 -8.84 -5.08 -3.34
N PHE A 223 -9.15 -5.37 -4.60
CA PHE A 223 -9.19 -6.72 -5.15
C PHE A 223 -7.77 -7.29 -5.30
N TYR A 224 -7.46 -8.36 -4.56
CA TYR A 224 -6.18 -9.04 -4.64
C TYR A 224 -6.38 -10.45 -5.20
N ARG A 225 -5.64 -10.80 -6.27
CA ARG A 225 -5.48 -12.18 -6.72
C ARG A 225 -4.09 -12.66 -6.28
N SER A 226 -4.03 -13.51 -5.26
CA SER A 226 -2.79 -14.23 -4.90
C SER A 226 -2.76 -15.56 -5.62
N TYR A 227 -1.62 -15.94 -6.20
CA TYR A 227 -1.43 -17.30 -6.71
C TYR A 227 -0.75 -18.24 -5.70
N ASP A 228 -0.21 -17.72 -4.58
CA ASP A 228 0.79 -18.48 -3.77
C ASP A 228 0.56 -18.49 -2.24
N VAL A 229 -0.61 -18.10 -1.73
CA VAL A 229 -0.86 -18.14 -0.27
C VAL A 229 -2.09 -18.99 0.05
N ALA A 230 -1.85 -20.19 0.58
CA ALA A 230 -2.87 -21.19 0.96
C ALA A 230 -3.68 -20.83 2.23
N THR A 231 -3.78 -19.56 2.60
CA THR A 231 -4.61 -19.11 3.72
C THR A 231 -5.35 -17.84 3.35
N TYR A 232 -6.39 -17.96 2.53
CA TYR A 232 -7.64 -17.21 2.67
C TYR A 232 -8.76 -18.04 2.04
N VAL A 233 -9.93 -18.01 2.67
CA VAL A 233 -11.17 -18.55 2.11
C VAL A 233 -11.56 -17.62 0.97
N GLU A 234 -11.51 -18.13 -0.26
CA GLU A 234 -12.32 -17.61 -1.36
C GLU A 234 -13.77 -17.74 -0.88
N ASP A 235 -14.36 -16.62 -0.45
CA ASP A 235 -15.81 -16.51 -0.45
C ASP A 235 -16.17 -15.86 -1.79
N ASP A 236 -16.24 -16.71 -2.79
CA ASP A 236 -16.77 -16.49 -4.13
C ASP A 236 -18.27 -16.14 -4.13
N THR A 237 -18.90 -16.10 -2.95
CA THR A 237 -20.26 -15.57 -2.75
C THR A 237 -20.30 -14.17 -2.16
N ILE A 238 -19.14 -13.55 -1.86
CA ILE A 238 -19.08 -12.09 -1.71
C ILE A 238 -19.23 -11.50 -3.12
N ALA A 239 -20.49 -11.42 -3.57
CA ALA A 239 -20.88 -10.42 -4.56
C ALA A 239 -20.20 -9.12 -4.17
N VAL A 240 -19.48 -8.47 -5.09
CA VAL A 240 -18.86 -7.17 -4.86
C VAL A 240 -19.87 -6.34 -4.08
N GLY A 241 -19.61 -6.17 -2.78
CA GLY A 241 -20.62 -5.67 -1.87
C GLY A 241 -21.07 -4.32 -2.39
N GLU A 242 -22.34 -3.96 -2.15
CA GLU A 242 -22.84 -2.60 -2.38
C GLU A 242 -21.85 -1.51 -1.91
N ASP A 243 -20.96 -1.85 -0.98
CA ASP A 243 -19.84 -1.09 -0.49
C ASP A 243 -18.97 -0.48 -1.59
N VAL A 244 -18.54 -1.18 -2.65
CA VAL A 244 -17.72 -0.54 -3.73
C VAL A 244 -18.56 0.43 -4.56
N LEU A 245 -19.84 0.11 -4.79
CA LEU A 245 -20.80 1.01 -5.44
C LEU A 245 -21.13 2.23 -4.57
N ARG A 246 -20.91 2.18 -3.25
CA ARG A 246 -21.03 3.33 -2.34
C ARG A 246 -19.79 4.25 -2.37
N TRP A 247 -18.63 3.76 -2.82
CA TRP A 247 -17.40 4.56 -2.90
C TRP A 247 -17.32 5.39 -4.17
N ILE A 248 -17.87 4.86 -5.26
CA ILE A 248 -17.95 5.48 -6.58
C ILE A 248 -19.13 6.46 -6.68
N LYS A 249 -20.02 6.52 -5.68
CA LYS A 249 -21.17 7.45 -5.64
C LYS A 249 -20.81 8.84 -5.19
#